data_AF-A0A653K3Q4-F1
#
_entry.id   AF-A0A653K3Q4-F1
#
_cell.length_a   1.000
_cell.length_b   1.000
_cell.length_c   1.000
_cell.angle_alpha   90.00
_cell.angle_beta   90.00
_cell.angle_gamma   90.00
#
_symmetry.space_group_name_H-M   'P 1'
#
loop_
_entity.id
_entity.type
_entity.pdbx_description
1 polymer ?
#
loop_
_entity_poly.entity_id
_entity_poly.type
_entity_poly.pdbx_seq_one_letter_code
_entity_poly.pdbx_strand_id
1 'polypeptide(L)'
;MLNIKVEQAYFMDHVKALGVLKIEWDQKGSIHSIQRDTNCIFRFDQIVVLWDTWLKAKNTGIVLCENDIECAIEVEGTAVKRILSHIEMTIIQKALIYSKGNQRLAADQIGMSRTKLGYRVRGIRSNTSVRAAA
;
A
#
# COMPACT_ATOMS: atom_id res chain seq x y z
N MET A 1 -11.20 5.72 -9.77
CA MET A 1 -10.44 6.98 -9.92
C MET A 1 -10.13 7.47 -8.52
N LEU A 2 -8.86 7.68 -8.15
CA LEU A 2 -8.50 8.09 -6.79
C LEU A 2 -9.04 9.50 -6.49
N ASN A 3 -9.53 9.72 -5.26
CA ASN A 3 -9.89 11.06 -4.81
C ASN A 3 -8.61 11.80 -4.40
N ILE A 4 -8.07 12.61 -5.31
CA ILE A 4 -6.80 13.32 -5.13
C ILE A 4 -6.76 14.13 -3.83
N LYS A 5 -7.86 14.76 -3.40
CA LYS A 5 -7.88 15.54 -2.15
C LYS A 5 -7.68 14.69 -0.91
N VAL A 6 -8.24 13.47 -0.91
CA VAL A 6 -8.07 12.50 0.18
C VAL A 6 -6.64 11.98 0.21
N GLU A 7 -6.10 11.65 -0.97
CA GLU A 7 -4.71 11.17 -1.08
C GLU A 7 -3.69 12.24 -0.69
N GLN A 8 -3.95 13.52 -1.00
CA GLN A 8 -3.10 14.64 -0.57
C GLN A 8 -3.05 14.74 0.96
N ALA A 9 -4.17 14.57 1.65
CA ALA A 9 -4.22 14.60 3.11
C ALA A 9 -3.42 13.43 3.71
N TYR A 10 -3.64 12.21 3.24
CA TYR A 10 -2.89 11.05 3.73
C TYR A 10 -1.39 11.13 3.43
N PHE A 11 -1.02 11.61 2.24
CA PHE A 11 0.39 11.79 1.91
C PHE A 11 1.03 12.87 2.79
N MET A 12 0.32 13.96 3.08
CA MET A 12 0.78 15.02 3.97
C MET A 12 1.07 14.49 5.38
N ASP A 13 0.17 13.68 5.95
CA ASP A 13 0.39 13.08 7.27
C ASP A 13 1.64 12.21 7.28
N HIS A 14 1.85 11.41 6.22
CA HIS A 14 3.01 10.55 6.10
C HIS A 14 4.34 11.32 5.98
N VAL A 15 4.40 12.35 5.14
CA VAL A 15 5.63 13.14 4.97
C VAL A 15 5.90 14.10 6.13
N LYS A 16 4.89 14.41 6.95
CA LYS A 16 5.05 15.23 8.15
C LYS A 16 5.94 14.57 9.18
N ALA A 17 5.83 13.25 9.34
CA ALA A 17 6.76 12.46 10.14
C ALA A 17 8.21 12.51 9.63
N LEU A 18 8.41 12.88 8.35
CA LEU A 18 9.71 13.02 7.68
C LEU A 18 10.23 14.47 7.66
N GLY A 19 9.61 15.38 8.41
CA GLY A 19 10.01 16.79 8.53
C GLY A 19 9.42 17.74 7.47
N VAL A 20 8.47 17.27 6.65
CA VAL A 20 7.75 18.14 5.70
C VAL A 20 6.58 18.82 6.42
N LEU A 21 6.66 20.14 6.59
CA LEU A 21 5.68 20.93 7.34
C LEU A 21 4.43 21.27 6.52
N LYS A 22 4.61 21.49 5.21
CA LYS A 22 3.52 21.86 4.30
C LYS A 22 3.86 21.46 2.86
N ILE A 23 2.84 21.06 2.10
CA ILE A 23 2.91 20.90 0.65
C ILE A 23 1.81 21.75 0.01
N GLU A 24 2.17 22.54 -0.99
CA GLU A 24 1.20 23.27 -1.81
C GLU A 24 1.00 22.57 -3.15
N TRP A 25 -0.26 22.38 -3.51
CA TRP A 25 -0.67 21.61 -4.67
C TRP A 25 -1.27 22.52 -5.73
N ASP A 26 -1.06 22.20 -7.00
CA ASP A 26 -1.79 22.82 -8.10
C ASP A 26 -3.22 22.25 -8.22
N GLN A 27 -4.02 22.83 -9.12
CA GLN A 27 -5.40 22.38 -9.39
C GLN A 27 -5.48 20.97 -9.98
N LYS A 28 -4.37 20.41 -10.49
CA LYS A 28 -4.27 19.09 -11.10
C LYS A 28 -3.75 18.02 -10.13
N GLY A 29 -3.34 18.41 -8.91
CA GLY A 29 -2.79 17.53 -7.90
C GLY A 29 -1.27 17.34 -7.95
N SER A 30 -0.53 18.18 -8.68
CA SER A 30 0.93 18.20 -8.69
C SER A 30 1.46 19.10 -7.57
N ILE A 31 2.64 18.78 -7.04
CA ILE A 31 3.30 19.59 -6.01
C ILE A 31 3.91 20.83 -6.65
N HIS A 32 3.52 22.01 -6.15
CA HIS A 32 4.05 23.30 -6.58
C HIS A 32 5.18 23.79 -5.65
N SER A 33 5.00 23.64 -4.34
CA SER A 33 5.98 24.08 -3.34
C SER A 33 5.93 23.19 -2.10
N ILE A 34 7.02 23.18 -1.32
CA ILE A 34 7.08 22.51 -0.02
C ILE A 34 7.72 23.41 1.04
N GLN A 35 7.21 23.31 2.27
CA GLN A 35 7.84 23.86 3.46
C GLN A 35 8.37 22.71 4.31
N ARG A 36 9.61 22.84 4.79
CA ARG A 36 10.33 21.80 5.53
C ARG A 36 10.89 22.39 6.82
N ASP A 37 11.04 21.55 7.83
CA ASP A 37 11.83 21.89 9.00
C ASP A 37 13.34 21.69 8.74
N THR A 38 14.17 21.94 9.75
CA THR A 38 15.63 21.80 9.67
C THR A 38 16.11 20.35 9.65
N ASN A 39 15.27 19.40 10.04
CA ASN A 39 15.62 17.98 10.18
C ASN A 39 15.19 17.17 8.94
N CYS A 40 14.39 17.75 8.05
CA CYS A 40 13.95 17.13 6.81
C CYS A 40 15.13 16.90 5.85
N ILE A 41 15.48 15.63 5.64
CA ILE A 41 16.56 15.23 4.73
C ILE A 41 16.15 15.24 3.25
N PHE A 42 14.85 15.34 2.96
CA PHE A 42 14.32 15.22 1.61
C PHE A 42 14.30 16.56 0.87
N ARG A 43 14.77 16.54 -0.38
CA ARG A 43 14.68 17.65 -1.32
C ARG A 43 13.33 17.64 -2.05
N PHE A 44 13.00 18.77 -2.68
CA PHE A 44 11.74 18.94 -3.42
C PHE A 44 11.53 17.85 -4.49
N ASP A 45 12.54 17.57 -5.31
CA ASP A 45 12.52 16.53 -6.34
C ASP A 45 12.18 15.15 -5.75
N GLN A 46 12.71 14.85 -4.56
CA GLN A 46 12.47 13.58 -3.88
C GLN A 46 11.04 13.48 -3.33
N ILE A 47 10.49 14.58 -2.80
CA ILE A 47 9.08 14.61 -2.36
C ILE A 47 8.11 14.44 -3.54
N VAL A 48 8.42 15.04 -4.70
CA VAL A 48 7.64 14.83 -5.94
C VAL A 48 7.67 13.35 -6.35
N VAL A 49 8.84 12.72 -6.34
CA VAL A 49 8.97 11.29 -6.63
C VAL A 49 8.20 10.43 -5.63
N LEU A 50 8.21 10.79 -4.33
CA LEU A 50 7.44 10.10 -3.30
C LEU A 50 5.93 10.21 -3.55
N TRP A 51 5.44 11.38 -3.96
CA TRP A 51 4.03 11.58 -4.32
C TRP A 51 3.61 10.78 -5.54
N ASP A 52 4.41 10.79 -6.60
CA ASP A 52 4.16 9.98 -7.79
C ASP A 52 4.16 8.49 -7.46
N THR A 53 5.09 8.07 -6.60
CA THR A 53 5.17 6.70 -6.12
C THR A 53 3.96 6.35 -5.25
N TRP A 54 3.51 7.25 -4.39
CA TRP A 54 2.29 7.11 -3.58
C TRP A 54 1.06 6.90 -4.46
N LEU A 55 0.83 7.80 -5.43
CA LEU A 55 -0.29 7.71 -6.35
C LEU A 55 -0.24 6.43 -7.20
N LYS A 56 0.95 6.06 -7.69
CA LYS A 56 1.14 4.79 -8.40
C LYS A 56 0.86 3.60 -7.48
N ALA A 57 1.38 3.59 -6.26
CA ALA A 57 1.20 2.51 -5.29
C ALA A 57 -0.26 2.34 -4.86
N LYS A 58 -1.00 3.45 -4.68
CA LYS A 58 -2.45 3.42 -4.40
C LYS A 58 -3.26 2.95 -5.60
N ASN A 59 -2.87 3.35 -6.81
CA ASN A 59 -3.50 2.85 -8.04
C ASN A 59 -3.18 1.37 -8.30
N THR A 60 -1.97 0.89 -7.97
CA THR A 60 -1.55 -0.50 -8.17
C THR A 60 -1.91 -1.40 -7.01
N GLY A 61 -2.19 -0.84 -5.82
CA GLY A 61 -2.83 -1.47 -4.67
C GLY A 61 -1.93 -2.38 -3.84
N ILE A 62 -0.67 -2.03 -3.64
CA ILE A 62 0.17 -2.61 -2.57
C ILE A 62 0.73 -1.45 -1.74
N VAL A 63 -0.03 -1.00 -0.74
CA VAL A 63 0.43 0.02 0.22
C VAL A 63 0.33 -0.59 1.60
N LEU A 64 1.48 -0.75 2.25
CA LEU A 64 1.56 -0.93 3.70
C LEU A 64 1.48 0.46 4.32
N CYS A 65 0.36 0.78 4.95
CA CYS A 65 0.21 2.05 5.65
C CYS A 65 0.86 1.93 7.04
N GLU A 66 1.25 3.07 7.62
CA GLU A 66 1.73 3.15 9.01
C GLU A 66 0.73 2.53 9.98
N ASN A 67 -0.56 2.81 9.79
CA ASN A 67 -1.65 2.18 10.55
C ASN A 67 -1.65 0.64 10.47
N ASP A 68 -1.25 0.03 9.34
CA ASP A 68 -1.16 -1.43 9.23
C ASP A 68 -0.01 -1.99 10.10
N ILE A 69 1.04 -1.20 10.29
CA ILE A 69 2.17 -1.53 11.16
C ILE A 69 1.75 -1.35 12.63
N GLU A 70 1.07 -0.25 12.96
CA GLU A 70 0.53 0.03 14.30
C GLU A 70 -0.43 -1.08 14.75
N CYS A 71 -1.42 -1.45 13.94
CA CYS A 71 -2.31 -2.57 14.23
C CYS A 71 -1.60 -3.93 14.32
N ALA A 72 -0.45 -4.09 13.66
CA ALA A 72 0.34 -5.31 13.72
C ALA A 72 1.13 -5.40 15.03
N ILE A 73 1.66 -4.29 15.55
CA ILE A 73 2.44 -4.24 16.79
C ILE A 73 1.58 -4.28 18.06
N GLU A 74 0.27 -3.98 17.98
CA GLU A 74 -0.67 -4.16 19.10
C GLU A 74 -0.71 -5.60 19.65
N VAL A 75 -0.37 -6.59 18.83
CA VAL A 75 -0.34 -8.00 19.24
C VAL A 75 1.09 -8.50 19.31
N GLU A 76 1.58 -8.65 20.55
CA GLU A 76 2.95 -9.02 20.86
C GLU A 76 3.40 -10.30 20.12
N GLY A 77 4.62 -10.28 19.58
CA GLY A 77 5.25 -11.42 18.91
C GLY A 77 4.72 -11.81 17.52
N THR A 78 3.66 -11.16 17.01
CA THR A 78 3.05 -11.55 15.72
C THR A 78 3.16 -10.50 14.61
N ALA A 79 3.60 -9.28 14.93
CA ALA A 79 3.62 -8.14 14.02
C ALA A 79 4.27 -8.45 12.66
N VAL A 80 5.50 -8.98 12.68
CA VAL A 80 6.27 -9.34 11.47
C VAL A 80 5.53 -10.38 10.63
N LYS A 81 4.99 -11.42 11.27
CA LYS A 81 4.24 -12.49 10.57
C LYS A 81 2.96 -11.95 9.94
N ARG A 82 2.26 -11.03 10.61
CA ARG A 82 1.04 -10.39 10.09
C ARG A 82 1.34 -9.52 8.87
N ILE A 83 2.39 -8.70 8.94
CA ILE A 83 2.83 -7.86 7.82
C ILE A 83 3.24 -8.70 6.61
N LEU A 84 4.10 -9.70 6.81
CA LEU A 84 4.53 -10.60 5.73
C LEU A 84 3.36 -11.35 5.11
N SER A 85 2.40 -11.79 5.93
CA SER A 85 1.19 -12.44 5.42
C SER A 85 0.32 -11.47 4.63
N HIS A 86 0.17 -10.22 5.07
CA HIS A 86 -0.58 -9.21 4.31
C HIS A 86 0.04 -9.00 2.93
N ILE A 87 1.36 -8.80 2.86
CA ILE A 87 2.10 -8.64 1.59
C ILE A 87 1.91 -9.86 0.70
N GLU A 88 2.12 -11.08 1.23
CA GLU A 88 1.96 -12.33 0.45
C GLU A 88 0.56 -12.42 -0.16
N MET A 89 -0.48 -12.08 0.61
CA MET A 89 -1.87 -12.14 0.15
C MET A 89 -2.20 -11.09 -0.90
N THR A 90 -1.69 -9.86 -0.73
CA THR A 90 -1.87 -8.79 -1.72
C THR A 90 -1.18 -9.14 -3.04
N ILE A 91 0.05 -9.70 -3.00
CA ILE A 91 0.76 -10.17 -4.19
C ILE A 91 -0.05 -11.27 -4.91
N ILE A 92 -0.58 -12.25 -4.17
CA ILE A 92 -1.43 -13.32 -4.74
C ILE A 92 -2.66 -12.72 -5.44
N GLN A 93 -3.36 -11.77 -4.81
CA GLN A 93 -4.53 -11.13 -5.39
C GLN A 93 -4.20 -10.40 -6.69
N LYS A 94 -3.10 -9.64 -6.71
CA LYS A 94 -2.67 -8.90 -7.89
C LYS A 94 -2.23 -9.81 -9.03
N ALA A 95 -1.49 -10.87 -8.73
CA ALA A 95 -1.10 -11.89 -9.71
C ALA A 95 -2.32 -12.58 -10.34
N LEU A 96 -3.35 -12.86 -9.53
CA LEU A 96 -4.61 -13.42 -10.03
C LEU A 96 -5.38 -12.45 -10.92
N ILE A 97 -5.45 -11.16 -10.57
CA ILE A 97 -6.07 -10.14 -11.41
C ILE A 97 -5.34 -10.05 -12.76
N TYR A 98 -4.01 -9.93 -12.73
CA TYR A 98 -3.19 -9.83 -13.93
C TYR A 98 -3.30 -11.07 -14.82
N SER A 99 -3.37 -12.25 -14.20
CA SER A 99 -3.57 -13.53 -14.88
C SER A 99 -5.03 -13.83 -15.26
N LYS A 100 -5.96 -12.88 -15.10
CA LYS A 100 -7.40 -13.05 -15.38
C LYS A 100 -8.01 -14.28 -14.68
N GLY A 101 -7.59 -14.56 -13.45
CA GLY A 101 -8.02 -15.70 -12.65
C GLY A 101 -7.32 -17.03 -12.96
N ASN A 102 -6.39 -17.07 -13.92
CA ASN A 102 -5.60 -18.27 -14.19
C ASN A 102 -4.59 -18.51 -13.05
N GLN A 103 -4.91 -19.46 -12.17
CA GLN A 103 -4.09 -19.78 -11.00
C GLN A 103 -2.72 -20.36 -11.33
N ARG A 104 -2.59 -21.08 -12.46
CA ARG A 104 -1.28 -21.63 -12.87
C ARG A 104 -0.36 -20.50 -13.29
N LEU A 105 -0.83 -19.63 -14.17
CA LEU A 105 -0.08 -18.46 -14.64
C LEU A 105 0.27 -17.51 -13.47
N ALA A 106 -0.68 -17.26 -12.56
CA ALA A 106 -0.43 -16.42 -11.38
C ALA A 106 0.61 -17.05 -10.44
N ALA A 107 0.59 -18.38 -10.26
CA ALA A 107 1.54 -19.10 -9.44
C ALA A 107 2.95 -19.03 -10.04
N ASP A 108 3.07 -19.25 -11.36
CA ASP A 108 4.33 -19.15 -12.10
C ASP A 108 4.92 -17.73 -12.03
N GLN A 109 4.07 -16.69 -12.13
CA GLN A 109 4.49 -15.28 -12.05
C GLN A 109 5.10 -14.88 -10.70
N ILE A 110 4.60 -15.44 -9.60
CA ILE A 110 5.06 -15.09 -8.24
C ILE A 110 6.02 -16.12 -7.66
N GLY A 111 6.44 -17.12 -8.45
CA GLY A 111 7.34 -18.18 -7.99
C GLY A 111 6.74 -19.05 -6.89
N MET A 112 5.43 -19.30 -6.92
CA MET A 112 4.72 -20.13 -5.95
C MET A 112 4.22 -21.42 -6.60
N SER A 113 4.14 -22.53 -5.86
CA SER A 113 3.46 -23.72 -6.38
C SER A 113 1.96 -23.47 -6.51
N ARG A 114 1.35 -24.00 -7.60
CA ARG A 114 -0.11 -23.91 -7.82
C ARG A 114 -0.90 -24.43 -6.61
N THR A 115 -0.43 -25.51 -5.98
CA THR A 115 -1.07 -26.09 -4.79
C THR A 115 -1.07 -25.11 -3.62
N LYS A 116 0.07 -24.50 -3.29
CA LYS A 116 0.18 -23.51 -2.21
C LYS A 116 -0.71 -22.29 -2.48
N LEU A 117 -0.72 -21.79 -3.72
CA LEU A 117 -1.60 -20.69 -4.13
C LEU A 117 -3.07 -21.05 -3.93
N GLY A 118 -3.48 -22.26 -4.35
CA GLY A 118 -4.85 -22.75 -4.18
C GLY A 118 -5.30 -22.78 -2.70
N TYR A 119 -4.43 -23.21 -1.79
CA TYR A 119 -4.71 -23.15 -0.34
C TYR A 119 -4.89 -21.70 0.15
N ARG A 120 -4.00 -20.80 -0.24
CA ARG A 120 -4.07 -19.38 0.16
C ARG A 120 -5.34 -18.71 -0.35
N VAL A 121 -5.72 -18.93 -1.62
CA VAL A 121 -6.93 -18.36 -2.23
C VAL A 121 -8.21 -18.84 -1.53
N ARG A 122 -8.28 -20.11 -1.12
CA ARG A 122 -9.41 -20.61 -0.33
C ARG A 122 -9.56 -19.87 1.00
N GLY A 123 -8.44 -19.55 1.66
CA GLY A 123 -8.42 -18.73 2.88
C GLY A 123 -8.84 -17.27 2.67
N ILE A 124 -8.71 -16.71 1.46
CA ILE A 124 -9.23 -15.36 1.13
C ILE A 124 -10.76 -15.38 1.14
N ARG A 125 -11.35 -16.37 0.46
CA ARG A 125 -12.80 -16.48 0.30
C ARG A 125 -13.51 -16.62 1.64
N SER A 126 -12.92 -17.35 2.60
CA SER A 126 -13.48 -17.53 3.94
C SER A 126 -13.45 -16.27 4.81
N ASN A 127 -12.50 -15.35 4.59
CA ASN A 127 -12.40 -14.11 5.37
C ASN A 127 -13.20 -12.94 4.78
N THR A 128 -13.53 -13.01 3.49
CA THR A 128 -14.28 -11.92 2.82
C THR A 128 -15.77 -11.98 3.16
N SER A 129 -16.32 -13.16 3.45
CA SER A 129 -17.72 -13.31 3.88
C SER A 129 -17.98 -12.78 5.29
N VAL A 130 -16.96 -12.67 6.14
CA VAL A 130 -17.11 -12.23 7.55
C VAL A 130 -17.12 -10.71 7.67
N ARG A 131 -16.48 -9.98 6.75
CA ARG A 131 -16.44 -8.50 6.76
C ARG A 131 -17.54 -7.80 5.97
N ALA A 132 -18.31 -8.53 5.15
CA ALA A 132 -19.43 -7.97 4.40
C ALA A 132 -20.75 -7.95 5.19
N ALA A 133 -20.76 -8.47 6.42
CA ALA A 133 -21.94 -8.61 7.27
C ALA A 133 -21.79 -7.90 8.63
N ALA A 134 -20.84 -6.96 8.76
CA ALA A 134 -20.63 -6.14 9.96
C ALA A 134 -20.71 -4.66 9.61
#